data_AF-A0A963PKQ3-F1
#
_entry.id   AF-A0A963PKQ3-F1
#
_cell.length_a   1.000
_cell.length_b   1.000
_cell.length_c   1.000
_cell.angle_alpha   90.00
_cell.angle_beta   90.00
_cell.angle_gamma   90.00
#
_symmetry.space_group_name_H-M   'P 1'
#
loop_
_entity.id
_entity.type
_entity.pdbx_description
1 polymer ?
#
loop_
_entity_poly.entity_id
_entity_poly.type
_entity_poly.pdbx_seq_one_letter_code
_entity_poly.pdbx_strand_id
1 'polypeptide(L)' 'MPLNDSLTDIAGLQVGHFTDARRPTGCTVVLCEGGAVAGVDVRGAAPGTRET' A
#
# COMPACT_ATOMS: atom_id res chain seq x y z
N MET A 1 23.19 -1.64 -4.62
CA MET A 1 22.21 -0.56 -4.86
C MET A 1 22.07 0.20 -3.56
N PRO A 2 22.06 1.55 -3.56
CA PRO A 2 21.79 2.27 -2.32
C PRO A 2 20.43 1.86 -1.78
N LEU A 3 20.37 1.61 -0.47
CA LEU A 3 19.12 1.42 0.26
C LEU A 3 18.35 2.76 0.18
N ASN A 4 17.05 2.69 -0.07
CA ASN A 4 16.18 3.81 -0.42
C ASN A 4 15.33 4.37 0.73
N ASP A 5 15.75 4.37 1.99
CA ASP A 5 15.02 4.82 3.20
C ASP A 5 13.47 4.81 3.14
N SER A 6 12.85 3.78 2.53
CA SER A 6 11.39 3.73 2.26
C SER A 6 10.82 2.32 2.39
N LEU A 7 9.51 2.16 2.19
CA LEU A 7 8.82 0.86 2.33
C LEU A 7 9.42 -0.24 1.43
N THR A 8 9.93 0.13 0.26
CA THR A 8 10.49 -0.83 -0.71
C THR A 8 11.91 -1.30 -0.39
N ASP A 9 12.53 -0.80 0.69
CA ASP A 9 13.78 -1.37 1.20
C ASP A 9 13.62 -2.74 1.82
N ILE A 10 12.39 -3.09 2.19
CA ILE A 10 12.06 -4.41 2.66
C ILE A 10 12.05 -5.33 1.44
N ALA A 11 12.99 -6.27 1.40
CA ALA A 11 13.12 -7.21 0.29
C ALA A 11 11.80 -7.96 0.04
N GLY A 12 11.36 -7.98 -1.21
CA GLY A 12 10.11 -8.63 -1.63
C GLY A 12 8.84 -7.79 -1.50
N LEU A 13 8.91 -6.58 -0.94
CA LEU A 13 7.82 -5.60 -1.02
C LEU A 13 7.93 -4.75 -2.28
N GLN A 14 6.82 -4.62 -2.98
CA GLN A 14 6.66 -3.72 -4.12
C GLN A 14 5.56 -2.70 -3.85
N VAL A 15 5.68 -1.50 -4.42
CA VAL A 15 4.65 -0.46 -4.37
C VAL A 15 4.31 0.00 -5.78
N GLY A 16 3.02 -0.03 -6.11
CA GLY A 16 2.49 0.44 -7.38
C GLY A 16 1.48 1.56 -7.18
N HIS A 17 1.47 2.53 -8.09
CA HIS A 17 0.52 3.64 -8.08
C HIS A 17 -0.12 3.80 -9.45
N PHE A 18 -1.40 4.14 -9.46
CA PHE A 18 -2.11 4.61 -10.65
C PHE A 18 -2.87 5.88 -10.33
N THR A 19 -2.84 6.84 -11.25
CA THR A 19 -3.60 8.10 -11.17
C THR A 19 -4.40 8.27 -12.45
N ASP A 20 -5.70 8.51 -12.33
CA ASP A 20 -6.51 8.90 -13.49
C ASP A 20 -6.28 10.38 -13.78
N ALA A 21 -5.48 10.70 -14.81
CA ALA A 21 -5.12 12.08 -15.11
C ALA A 21 -6.31 13.04 -15.37
N ARG A 22 -7.53 12.52 -15.59
CA ARG A 22 -8.74 13.34 -15.81
C ARG A 22 -9.34 13.88 -14.52
N ARG A 23 -9.01 13.31 -13.34
CA ARG A 23 -9.58 13.66 -12.03
C ARG A 23 -8.54 13.47 -10.91
N PRO A 24 -8.63 14.16 -9.77
CA PRO A 24 -7.70 13.94 -8.66
C PRO A 24 -8.03 12.63 -7.91
N THR A 25 -7.86 11.48 -8.57
CA THR A 25 -8.16 10.16 -8.01
C THR A 25 -7.21 9.10 -8.56
N GLY A 26 -7.11 7.97 -7.87
CA GLY A 26 -6.17 6.91 -8.17
C GLY A 26 -6.19 5.80 -7.12
N CYS A 27 -5.21 4.92 -7.19
CA CYS A 27 -5.00 3.87 -6.20
C CYS A 27 -3.50 3.64 -5.97
N THR A 28 -3.20 3.18 -4.76
CA THR A 28 -1.88 2.70 -4.36
C THR A 28 -2.02 1.26 -3.90
N VAL A 29 -1.12 0.40 -4.35
CA VAL A 29 -1.05 -1.01 -3.92
C VAL A 29 0.32 -1.26 -3.34
N VAL A 30 0.34 -1.85 -2.14
CA VAL A 30 1.53 -2.50 -1.59
C VAL A 30 1.37 -3.99 -1.86
N LEU A 31 2.32 -4.58 -2.58
CA LEU A 31 2.29 -5.97 -3.00
C LEU A 31 3.40 -6.77 -2.31
N CYS A 32 3.00 -7.81 -1.59
CA CYS A 32 3.88 -8.83 -1.03
C CYS A 32 3.77 -10.08 -1.91
N GLU A 33 4.65 -10.25 -2.91
CA GLU A 33 4.52 -11.35 -3.89
C GLU A 33 4.56 -12.74 -3.23
N GLY A 34 5.39 -12.91 -2.20
CA GLY A 34 5.47 -14.15 -1.40
C GLY A 34 4.41 -14.27 -0.31
N GLY A 35 3.47 -13.31 -0.23
CA GLY A 35 2.60 -13.13 0.94
C GLY A 35 3.32 -12.51 2.13
N ALA A 36 2.55 -12.07 3.13
CA ALA A 36 3.05 -11.55 4.40
C ALA A 36 1.98 -11.73 5.49
N VAL A 37 2.40 -11.82 6.76
CA VAL A 37 1.48 -11.70 7.88
C VAL A 37 0.98 -10.26 7.95
N ALA A 38 -0.34 -10.06 8.02
CA ALA A 38 -0.96 -8.74 8.06
C ALA A 38 -1.90 -8.60 9.28
N GLY A 39 -2.04 -7.38 9.76
CA GLY A 39 -2.99 -6.98 10.80
C GLY A 39 -3.48 -5.55 10.56
N VAL A 40 -4.63 -5.19 11.10
CA VAL A 40 -5.27 -3.89 10.89
C VAL A 40 -5.84 -3.33 12.20
N ASP A 41 -5.76 -2.01 12.37
CA ASP A 41 -6.41 -1.25 13.45
C ASP A 41 -7.13 -0.04 12.84
N VAL A 42 -8.46 0.00 12.98
CA VAL A 42 -9.33 1.04 12.40
C VAL A 42 -9.83 1.95 13.52
N ARG A 43 -9.36 3.20 13.54
CA ARG A 43 -9.64 4.15 14.63
C ARG A 43 -10.67 5.23 14.29
N GLY A 44 -10.95 5.46 13.02
CA GLY A 44 -11.90 6.48 12.56
C GLY A 44 -13.36 6.08 12.79
N ALA A 45 -14.25 7.06 12.99
CA ALA A 45 -15.66 6.80 13.28
C ALA A 45 -16.54 6.50 12.05
N ALA A 46 -16.05 6.76 10.83
CA ALA A 46 -16.75 6.50 9.58
C ALA A 46 -15.81 5.89 8.53
N PRO A 47 -15.28 4.67 8.76
CA PRO A 47 -14.30 4.06 7.87
C PRO A 47 -14.97 3.49 6.61
N GLY A 48 -14.24 3.53 5.50
CA GLY A 48 -14.56 2.79 4.27
C GLY A 48 -13.48 1.73 4.04
N THR A 49 -13.70 0.53 4.55
CA THR A 49 -12.72 -0.56 4.51
C THR A 49 -13.31 -1.82 3.86
N ARG A 50 -12.42 -2.76 3.53
CA ARG A 50 -12.79 -4.08 3.04
C ARG A 50 -11.79 -5.09 3.60
N GLU A 51 -12.30 -6.24 4.05
CA GLU A 51 -11.53 -7.31 4.72
C GLU A 51 -10.74 -6.85 5.96
N THR A 52 -11.24 -5.82 6.68
CA THR A 52 -10.64 -5.30 7.92
C THR A 52 -11.44 -5.63 9.15
#